data_AF-A0A2A7UNB2-F1
#
_entry.id   AF-A0A2A7UNB2-F1
#
_cell.length_a   1.000
_cell.length_b   1.000
_cell.length_c   1.000
_cell.angle_alpha   90.00
_cell.angle_beta   90.00
_cell.angle_gamma   90.00
#
_symmetry.space_group_name_H-M   'P 1'
#
loop_
_entity.id
_entity.type
_entity.pdbx_description
1 polymer ?
#
loop_
_entity_poly.entity_id
_entity_poly.type
_entity_poly.pdbx_seq_one_letter_code
_entity_poly.pdbx_strand_id
1 'polypeptide(L)'
;MSAVLLDPGRSEENLSAIAAPLAGGGPRVISRAQWGADESIRCEDPTYDDGLGGIVVHHTAGRNDYSKAESAAIVRGIYAYHAETLGWCDIGYHALVDKYGQIFEGHFGGLDEPVQGAHTGGFNENTAGVAFMGNHESEDPTQAAITAMGQFVGWRARVAGLDPRGTTTMISEGTEFTPYGEGEQVQLPVVFSHRDVGNTTCAGDAAYALMDRIRSIAAGVGSGAGPRQASVPVPAQPDPDVDADVSALAALTGKLLDLVDHNMLARRWVDAGGPQGRLGLAASEPVPTAEGGQYARFVNGYLFQAPDGQVYEVAGRIGQRFAQLGGDNGVLGTPRSNEYPVPGGVRVDFGRGSLVFNEATGVVTTLGLPQPGSDHPRPPATPTPATADTPPAPAPLPAEPAQVPAPALADTPEVGPGEVPAAGP
;
A
#
# COMPACT_ATOMS: atom_id res chain seq x y z
N MET A 1 -24.07 0.24 19.93
CA MET A 1 -23.07 -0.75 20.37
C MET A 1 -23.67 -2.12 20.18
N SER A 2 -23.49 -2.70 18.99
CA SER A 2 -23.80 -4.11 18.75
C SER A 2 -22.50 -4.88 18.96
N ALA A 3 -22.42 -5.60 20.06
CA ALA A 3 -21.37 -6.59 20.26
C ALA A 3 -21.65 -7.74 19.29
N VAL A 4 -20.74 -7.95 18.33
CA VAL A 4 -20.74 -9.15 17.51
C VAL A 4 -20.29 -10.29 18.41
N LEU A 5 -21.19 -11.25 18.59
CA LEU A 5 -21.00 -12.47 19.35
C LEU A 5 -19.89 -13.29 18.67
N LEU A 6 -18.73 -13.42 19.33
CA LEU A 6 -17.70 -14.38 18.96
C LEU A 6 -18.28 -15.79 19.09
N ASP A 7 -18.42 -16.48 17.97
CA ASP A 7 -18.87 -17.87 17.89
C ASP A 7 -17.82 -18.80 18.56
N PRO A 8 -18.17 -19.54 19.62
CA PRO A 8 -17.24 -20.42 20.34
C PRO A 8 -17.19 -21.79 19.64
N GLY A 9 -16.41 -21.94 18.55
CA GLY A 9 -16.40 -23.24 17.85
C GLY A 9 -15.28 -23.57 16.86
N ARG A 10 -14.52 -22.62 16.33
CA ARG A 10 -13.32 -22.92 15.52
C ARG A 10 -12.08 -22.45 16.23
N SER A 11 -11.32 -23.37 16.81
CA SER A 11 -9.96 -23.06 17.24
C SER A 11 -9.12 -22.78 15.99
N GLU A 12 -8.79 -21.50 15.75
CA GLU A 12 -7.87 -21.00 14.72
C GLU A 12 -6.49 -21.69 14.78
N GLU A 13 -6.18 -22.39 15.88
CA GLU A 13 -4.97 -23.17 16.09
C GLU A 13 -4.74 -24.30 15.06
N ASN A 14 -5.78 -24.77 14.36
CA ASN A 14 -5.66 -25.95 13.48
C ASN A 14 -6.04 -25.72 12.01
N LEU A 15 -5.98 -24.48 11.53
CA LEU A 15 -6.30 -24.16 10.13
C LEU A 15 -5.48 -24.98 9.11
N SER A 16 -4.21 -25.26 9.41
CA SER A 16 -3.37 -26.09 8.53
C SER A 16 -3.87 -27.53 8.39
N ALA A 17 -4.62 -28.07 9.37
CA ALA A 17 -5.18 -29.42 9.28
C ALA A 17 -6.45 -29.48 8.43
N ILE A 18 -7.18 -28.37 8.33
CA ILE A 18 -8.40 -28.29 7.50
C ILE A 18 -8.11 -27.79 6.08
N ALA A 19 -6.93 -27.24 5.83
CA ALA A 19 -6.51 -26.80 4.50
C ALA A 19 -6.62 -27.93 3.45
N ALA A 20 -7.29 -27.63 2.34
CA ALA A 20 -7.57 -28.59 1.29
C ALA A 20 -6.56 -28.45 0.14
N PRO A 21 -6.10 -29.55 -0.48
CA PRO A 21 -5.22 -29.47 -1.64
C PRO A 21 -5.98 -28.85 -2.81
N LEU A 22 -5.34 -27.94 -3.54
CA LEU A 22 -5.86 -27.44 -4.81
C LEU A 22 -5.87 -28.55 -5.87
N ALA A 23 -6.71 -28.38 -6.89
CA ALA A 23 -6.86 -29.31 -8.00
C ALA A 23 -5.51 -29.61 -8.68
N GLY A 24 -5.40 -30.81 -9.27
CA GLY A 24 -4.19 -31.21 -10.01
C GLY A 24 -2.93 -31.30 -9.13
N GLY A 25 -3.07 -31.69 -7.86
CA GLY A 25 -1.96 -31.88 -6.93
C GLY A 25 -1.31 -30.58 -6.47
N GLY A 26 -2.09 -29.50 -6.33
CA GLY A 26 -1.60 -28.23 -5.81
C GLY A 26 -1.40 -28.24 -4.30
N PRO A 27 -0.78 -27.16 -3.75
CA PRO A 27 -0.56 -27.04 -2.33
C PRO A 27 -1.88 -26.99 -1.55
N ARG A 28 -1.81 -27.20 -0.23
CA ARG A 28 -2.97 -27.06 0.64
C ARG A 28 -3.23 -25.58 0.91
N VAL A 29 -4.47 -25.17 0.70
CA VAL A 29 -4.92 -23.79 0.91
C VAL A 29 -6.05 -23.74 1.94
N ILE A 30 -6.00 -22.71 2.77
CA ILE A 30 -7.07 -22.32 3.69
C ILE A 30 -8.01 -21.43 2.88
N SER A 31 -9.17 -21.97 2.55
CA SER A 31 -10.19 -21.27 1.76
C SER A 31 -10.78 -20.06 2.49
N ARG A 32 -11.43 -19.17 1.74
CA ARG A 32 -12.18 -18.02 2.27
C ARG A 32 -13.11 -18.38 3.43
N ALA A 33 -13.90 -19.42 3.25
CA ALA A 33 -14.81 -19.93 4.29
C ALA A 33 -14.07 -20.48 5.53
N GLN A 34 -12.83 -20.97 5.39
CA GLN A 34 -12.06 -21.53 6.49
C GLN A 34 -11.41 -20.46 7.35
N TRP A 35 -10.83 -19.42 6.74
CA TRP A 35 -10.30 -18.27 7.49
C TRP A 35 -11.37 -17.24 7.87
N GLY A 36 -12.63 -17.47 7.49
CA GLY A 36 -13.76 -16.65 7.94
C GLY A 36 -13.86 -15.31 7.21
N ALA A 37 -13.73 -15.34 5.87
CA ALA A 37 -14.04 -14.19 5.03
C ALA A 37 -15.48 -13.73 5.26
N ASP A 38 -15.65 -12.43 5.49
CA ASP A 38 -16.98 -11.82 5.49
C ASP A 38 -17.37 -11.49 4.05
N GLU A 39 -18.05 -12.41 3.38
CA GLU A 39 -18.44 -12.20 1.98
C GLU A 39 -19.46 -11.05 1.79
N SER A 40 -20.02 -10.49 2.87
CA SER A 40 -20.96 -9.37 2.78
C SER A 40 -20.30 -8.03 2.50
N ILE A 41 -18.98 -7.90 2.73
CA ILE A 41 -18.23 -6.67 2.42
C ILE A 41 -17.67 -6.66 0.99
N ARG A 42 -17.85 -7.73 0.23
CA ARG A 42 -17.54 -7.78 -1.21
C ARG A 42 -18.60 -7.01 -2.00
N CYS A 43 -18.20 -6.01 -2.79
CA CYS A 43 -19.15 -5.19 -3.55
C CYS A 43 -19.48 -5.66 -4.97
N GLU A 44 -18.65 -6.52 -5.56
CA GLU A 44 -18.78 -6.93 -6.97
C GLU A 44 -18.43 -8.41 -7.16
N ASP A 45 -18.99 -9.02 -8.21
CA ASP A 45 -18.58 -10.34 -8.68
C ASP A 45 -17.24 -10.27 -9.42
N PRO A 46 -16.45 -11.36 -9.42
CA PRO A 46 -15.11 -11.35 -9.98
C PRO A 46 -15.13 -11.13 -11.49
N THR A 47 -14.16 -10.34 -11.94
CA THR A 47 -13.83 -10.22 -13.37
C THR A 47 -12.84 -11.31 -13.74
N TYR A 48 -13.06 -11.94 -14.89
CA TYR A 48 -12.19 -12.99 -15.43
C TYR A 48 -11.54 -12.50 -16.72
N ASP A 49 -10.22 -12.55 -16.76
CA ASP A 49 -9.43 -12.22 -17.93
C ASP A 49 -9.37 -13.39 -18.93
N ASP A 50 -8.94 -13.12 -20.16
CA ASP A 50 -8.77 -14.14 -21.20
C ASP A 50 -7.68 -15.20 -20.88
N GLY A 51 -6.88 -14.96 -19.84
CA GLY A 51 -5.84 -15.87 -19.37
C GLY A 51 -4.90 -15.24 -18.35
N LEU A 52 -3.92 -16.04 -17.92
CA LEU A 52 -2.85 -15.58 -17.02
C LEU A 52 -1.53 -15.49 -17.78
N GLY A 53 -0.89 -14.33 -17.77
CA GLY A 53 0.39 -14.06 -18.40
C GLY A 53 1.56 -13.92 -17.42
N GLY A 54 1.29 -13.64 -16.14
CA GLY A 54 2.33 -13.44 -15.12
C GLY A 54 1.84 -13.63 -13.68
N ILE A 55 2.79 -13.79 -12.75
CA ILE A 55 2.52 -13.94 -11.31
C ILE A 55 3.36 -12.91 -10.56
N VAL A 56 2.70 -12.04 -9.79
CA VAL A 56 3.34 -10.94 -9.07
C VAL A 56 3.52 -11.31 -7.61
N VAL A 57 4.77 -11.27 -7.13
CA VAL A 57 5.10 -11.49 -5.71
C VAL A 57 5.04 -10.15 -4.96
N HIS A 58 4.39 -10.19 -3.80
CA HIS A 58 4.20 -9.05 -2.90
C HIS A 58 4.66 -9.36 -1.47
N HIS A 59 4.71 -8.34 -0.63
CA HIS A 59 4.53 -8.48 0.81
C HIS A 59 3.28 -7.70 1.24
N THR A 60 2.79 -7.91 2.46
CA THR A 60 1.66 -7.12 3.01
C THR A 60 2.13 -5.86 3.75
N ALA A 61 3.44 -5.71 3.96
CA ALA A 61 4.06 -4.66 4.79
C ALA A 61 3.55 -4.63 6.24
N GLY A 62 2.96 -5.73 6.72
CA GLY A 62 2.45 -5.88 8.08
C GLY A 62 3.53 -6.25 9.10
N ARG A 63 3.12 -6.46 10.34
CA ARG A 63 4.01 -6.95 11.41
C ARG A 63 4.45 -8.41 11.14
N ASN A 64 5.66 -8.77 11.57
CA ASN A 64 6.19 -10.14 11.46
C ASN A 64 6.03 -10.93 12.77
N ASP A 65 5.77 -10.26 13.88
CA ASP A 65 5.72 -10.81 15.24
C ASP A 65 4.33 -11.37 15.59
N TYR A 66 3.74 -12.19 14.72
CA TYR A 66 2.46 -12.87 14.98
C TYR A 66 2.64 -14.37 15.23
N SER A 67 1.71 -14.99 15.94
CA SER A 67 1.60 -16.43 16.12
C SER A 67 0.86 -17.08 14.95
N LYS A 68 0.99 -18.41 14.82
CA LYS A 68 0.34 -19.17 13.75
C LYS A 68 -1.19 -19.06 13.77
N ALA A 69 -1.77 -18.98 14.97
CA ALA A 69 -3.21 -18.83 15.15
C ALA A 69 -3.72 -17.41 14.81
N GLU A 70 -2.84 -16.40 14.81
CA GLU A 70 -3.19 -15.02 14.43
C GLU A 70 -3.24 -14.82 12.91
N SER A 71 -2.68 -15.73 12.10
CA SER A 71 -2.59 -15.55 10.64
C SER A 71 -3.94 -15.26 9.98
N ALA A 72 -5.00 -16.02 10.30
CA ALA A 72 -6.33 -15.77 9.72
C ALA A 72 -6.93 -14.44 10.16
N ALA A 73 -6.70 -14.01 11.40
CA ALA A 73 -7.14 -12.69 11.87
C ALA A 73 -6.44 -11.56 11.12
N ILE A 74 -5.16 -11.73 10.77
CA ILE A 74 -4.42 -10.76 9.95
C ILE A 74 -4.98 -10.73 8.53
N VAL A 75 -5.29 -11.88 7.92
CA VAL A 75 -5.91 -11.94 6.58
C VAL A 75 -7.26 -11.23 6.57
N ARG A 76 -8.11 -11.46 7.59
CA ARG A 76 -9.38 -10.72 7.75
C ARG A 76 -9.16 -9.21 7.88
N GLY A 77 -8.15 -8.79 8.63
CA GLY A 77 -7.78 -7.38 8.78
C GLY A 77 -7.35 -6.73 7.45
N ILE A 78 -6.55 -7.44 6.65
CA ILE A 78 -6.15 -6.99 5.30
C ILE A 78 -7.39 -6.87 4.40
N TYR A 79 -8.27 -7.88 4.43
CA TYR A 79 -9.50 -7.86 3.64
C TYR A 79 -10.40 -6.66 4.01
N ALA A 80 -10.68 -6.46 5.30
CA ALA A 80 -11.46 -5.32 5.77
C ALA A 80 -10.82 -3.97 5.40
N TYR A 81 -9.50 -3.84 5.51
CA TYR A 81 -8.80 -2.63 5.08
C TYR A 81 -8.98 -2.37 3.58
N HIS A 82 -8.82 -3.38 2.73
CA HIS A 82 -9.00 -3.23 1.29
C HIS A 82 -10.45 -2.88 0.94
N ALA A 83 -11.40 -3.62 1.50
CA ALA A 83 -12.81 -3.48 1.15
C ALA A 83 -13.45 -2.21 1.71
N GLU A 84 -13.25 -1.95 3.00
CA GLU A 84 -13.98 -0.89 3.71
C GLU A 84 -13.19 0.42 3.76
N THR A 85 -11.85 0.36 3.77
CA THR A 85 -11.01 1.57 3.89
C THR A 85 -10.50 2.08 2.54
N LEU A 86 -10.04 1.19 1.66
CA LEU A 86 -9.58 1.56 0.32
C LEU A 86 -10.72 1.56 -0.72
N GLY A 87 -11.87 0.98 -0.39
CA GLY A 87 -13.04 0.92 -1.26
C GLY A 87 -12.89 -0.06 -2.42
N TRP A 88 -11.98 -1.03 -2.31
CA TRP A 88 -11.86 -2.10 -3.30
C TRP A 88 -12.98 -3.12 -3.10
N CYS A 89 -13.37 -3.87 -4.13
CA CYS A 89 -14.44 -4.85 -3.93
C CYS A 89 -13.99 -6.14 -3.26
N ASP A 90 -12.70 -6.42 -3.16
CA ASP A 90 -12.20 -7.57 -2.39
C ASP A 90 -10.75 -7.34 -1.91
N ILE A 91 -10.22 -8.30 -1.16
CA ILE A 91 -8.78 -8.38 -0.90
C ILE A 91 -8.02 -8.44 -2.23
N GLY A 92 -6.97 -7.64 -2.35
CA GLY A 92 -6.34 -7.34 -3.65
C GLY A 92 -5.51 -8.50 -4.20
N TYR A 93 -5.00 -9.36 -3.31
CA TYR A 93 -4.13 -10.50 -3.65
C TYR A 93 -4.93 -11.77 -3.82
N HIS A 94 -4.55 -12.62 -4.77
CA HIS A 94 -5.18 -13.93 -4.97
C HIS A 94 -4.82 -14.91 -3.86
N ALA A 95 -3.59 -14.86 -3.34
CA ALA A 95 -3.18 -15.71 -2.23
C ALA A 95 -2.22 -14.99 -1.28
N LEU A 96 -2.25 -15.37 -0.01
CA LEU A 96 -1.37 -14.87 1.03
C LEU A 96 -0.63 -16.01 1.70
N VAL A 97 0.67 -15.85 1.93
CA VAL A 97 1.54 -16.88 2.51
C VAL A 97 2.12 -16.36 3.82
N ASP A 98 1.78 -17.03 4.92
CA ASP A 98 2.32 -16.65 6.23
C ASP A 98 3.73 -17.20 6.50
N LYS A 99 4.35 -16.71 7.58
CA LYS A 99 5.68 -17.16 8.00
C LYS A 99 5.75 -18.62 8.47
N TYR A 100 4.62 -19.30 8.60
CA TYR A 100 4.52 -20.72 8.95
C TYR A 100 4.31 -21.61 7.71
N GLY A 101 4.21 -21.02 6.52
CA GLY A 101 3.93 -21.71 5.26
C GLY A 101 2.45 -22.06 5.05
N GLN A 102 1.53 -21.45 5.79
CA GLN A 102 0.11 -21.52 5.50
C GLN A 102 -0.20 -20.63 4.30
N ILE A 103 -1.01 -21.14 3.38
CA ILE A 103 -1.47 -20.40 2.21
C ILE A 103 -2.96 -20.14 2.40
N PHE A 104 -3.35 -18.87 2.29
CA PHE A 104 -4.73 -18.41 2.39
C PHE A 104 -5.22 -18.00 1.01
N GLU A 105 -6.42 -18.46 0.65
CA GLU A 105 -7.15 -17.94 -0.51
C GLU A 105 -7.55 -16.49 -0.24
N GLY A 106 -7.10 -15.58 -1.10
CA GLY A 106 -7.43 -14.17 -1.04
C GLY A 106 -8.63 -13.87 -1.94
N HIS A 107 -8.38 -13.17 -3.05
CA HIS A 107 -9.38 -12.66 -3.98
C HIS A 107 -10.36 -13.75 -4.44
N PHE A 108 -11.66 -13.46 -4.34
CA PHE A 108 -12.75 -14.36 -4.67
C PHE A 108 -12.82 -14.62 -6.17
N GLY A 109 -13.23 -15.83 -6.57
CA GLY A 109 -13.47 -16.17 -7.98
C GLY A 109 -12.79 -17.46 -8.45
N GLY A 110 -11.91 -18.02 -7.64
CA GLY A 110 -11.24 -19.30 -7.88
C GLY A 110 -9.75 -19.15 -8.17
N LEU A 111 -8.91 -19.89 -7.45
CA LEU A 111 -7.45 -19.80 -7.55
C LEU A 111 -6.88 -20.38 -8.84
N ASP A 112 -7.64 -21.26 -9.51
CA ASP A 112 -7.29 -21.87 -10.80
C ASP A 112 -7.80 -21.09 -12.01
N GLU A 113 -8.64 -20.07 -11.78
CA GLU A 113 -9.21 -19.21 -12.82
C GLU A 113 -8.38 -17.93 -13.02
N PRO A 114 -8.45 -17.29 -14.21
CA PRO A 114 -7.76 -16.03 -14.50
C PRO A 114 -8.53 -14.83 -13.93
N VAL A 115 -8.76 -14.81 -12.61
CA VAL A 115 -9.45 -13.70 -11.97
C VAL A 115 -8.55 -12.45 -11.98
N GLN A 116 -9.13 -11.28 -12.24
CA GLN A 116 -8.44 -9.99 -12.15
C GLN A 116 -8.42 -9.51 -10.69
N GLY A 117 -7.23 -9.31 -10.13
CA GLY A 117 -7.05 -8.80 -8.78
C GLY A 117 -7.02 -7.27 -8.69
N ALA A 118 -6.60 -6.76 -7.53
CA ALA A 118 -6.41 -5.32 -7.29
C ALA A 118 -5.06 -5.06 -6.58
N HIS A 119 -4.01 -5.77 -6.96
CA HIS A 119 -2.73 -5.77 -6.24
C HIS A 119 -1.62 -4.96 -6.91
N THR A 120 -1.73 -4.67 -8.21
CA THR A 120 -0.68 -4.03 -8.99
C THR A 120 -1.31 -3.04 -9.96
N GLY A 121 -1.53 -1.80 -9.50
CA GLY A 121 -2.14 -0.77 -10.34
C GLY A 121 -1.33 -0.53 -11.62
N GLY A 122 -1.92 -0.78 -12.78
CA GLY A 122 -1.26 -0.76 -14.07
C GLY A 122 -0.96 -2.14 -14.66
N PHE A 123 -1.06 -3.21 -13.86
CA PHE A 123 -0.82 -4.60 -14.28
C PHE A 123 -1.73 -5.59 -13.52
N ASN A 124 -2.96 -5.23 -13.20
CA ASN A 124 -3.92 -6.15 -12.59
C ASN A 124 -4.43 -7.18 -13.61
N GLU A 125 -4.71 -6.73 -14.85
CA GLU A 125 -5.09 -7.61 -15.95
C GLU A 125 -4.02 -8.68 -16.25
N ASN A 126 -4.48 -9.90 -16.49
CA ASN A 126 -3.70 -11.09 -16.83
C ASN A 126 -2.62 -11.45 -15.81
N THR A 127 -2.74 -11.04 -14.54
CA THR A 127 -1.78 -11.40 -13.50
C THR A 127 -2.41 -11.98 -12.23
N ALA A 128 -1.61 -12.78 -11.52
CA ALA A 128 -1.97 -13.32 -10.22
C ALA A 128 -1.03 -12.79 -9.14
N GLY A 129 -1.52 -11.96 -8.23
CA GLY A 129 -0.79 -11.47 -7.06
C GLY A 129 -0.75 -12.45 -5.89
N VAL A 130 0.45 -12.75 -5.39
CA VAL A 130 0.67 -13.60 -4.21
C VAL A 130 1.54 -12.86 -3.20
N ALA A 131 1.07 -12.69 -1.96
CA ALA A 131 1.75 -11.87 -0.96
C ALA A 131 2.35 -12.69 0.19
N PHE A 132 3.60 -12.41 0.56
CA PHE A 132 4.11 -12.78 1.88
C PHE A 132 3.43 -11.93 2.96
N MET A 133 2.89 -12.57 4.01
CA MET A 133 2.35 -11.85 5.15
C MET A 133 3.48 -11.36 6.06
N GLY A 134 3.66 -10.05 6.11
CA GLY A 134 4.73 -9.42 6.87
C GLY A 134 5.39 -8.26 6.12
N ASN A 135 6.42 -7.70 6.75
CA ASN A 135 7.31 -6.71 6.16
C ASN A 135 8.67 -7.37 5.90
N HIS A 136 9.03 -7.40 4.62
CA HIS A 136 10.26 -8.03 4.14
C HIS A 136 11.20 -7.06 3.46
N GLU A 137 11.24 -5.81 3.93
CA GLU A 137 12.28 -4.85 3.54
C GLU A 137 13.65 -5.34 3.98
N SER A 138 13.82 -5.69 5.26
CA SER A 138 15.10 -6.14 5.82
C SER A 138 15.06 -7.52 6.46
N GLU A 139 13.88 -8.05 6.79
CA GLU A 139 13.72 -9.38 7.38
C GLU A 139 13.38 -10.40 6.29
N ASP A 140 14.21 -11.44 6.16
CA ASP A 140 13.97 -12.52 5.22
C ASP A 140 12.65 -13.26 5.53
N PRO A 141 11.82 -13.57 4.52
CA PRO A 141 10.75 -14.54 4.69
C PRO A 141 11.30 -15.88 5.21
N THR A 142 10.56 -16.55 6.09
CA THR A 142 11.01 -17.83 6.63
C THR A 142 11.14 -18.88 5.53
N GLN A 143 11.95 -19.90 5.77
CA GLN A 143 12.09 -21.00 4.82
C GLN A 143 10.76 -21.70 4.49
N ALA A 144 9.85 -21.79 5.48
CA ALA A 144 8.51 -22.33 5.28
C ALA A 144 7.68 -21.46 4.32
N ALA A 145 7.71 -20.14 4.51
CA ALA A 145 7.04 -19.19 3.62
C ALA A 145 7.60 -19.26 2.20
N ILE A 146 8.93 -19.24 2.03
CA ILE A 146 9.59 -19.31 0.71
C ILE A 146 9.19 -20.59 -0.02
N THR A 147 9.18 -21.73 0.68
CA THR A 147 8.77 -23.01 0.10
C THR A 147 7.30 -23.01 -0.29
N ALA A 148 6.41 -22.51 0.56
CA ALA A 148 4.98 -22.42 0.27
C ALA A 148 4.69 -21.47 -0.90
N MET A 149 5.33 -20.30 -0.93
CA MET A 149 5.25 -19.34 -2.04
C MET A 149 5.68 -19.98 -3.36
N GLY A 150 6.85 -20.61 -3.40
CA GLY A 150 7.33 -21.28 -4.61
C GLY A 150 6.41 -22.43 -5.06
N GLN A 151 5.87 -23.23 -4.13
CA GLN A 151 4.93 -24.31 -4.46
C GLN A 151 3.61 -23.77 -5.03
N PHE A 152 3.07 -22.70 -4.46
CA PHE A 152 1.85 -22.05 -4.96
C PHE A 152 2.07 -21.42 -6.33
N VAL A 153 3.13 -20.63 -6.50
CA VAL A 153 3.50 -20.02 -7.79
C VAL A 153 3.72 -21.09 -8.86
N GLY A 154 4.42 -22.18 -8.54
CA GLY A 154 4.66 -23.28 -9.48
C GLY A 154 3.37 -24.00 -9.88
N TRP A 155 2.46 -24.22 -8.95
CA TRP A 155 1.13 -24.75 -9.25
C TRP A 155 0.34 -23.79 -10.15
N ARG A 156 0.27 -22.50 -9.81
CA ARG A 156 -0.53 -21.52 -10.57
C ARG A 156 -0.01 -21.34 -11.99
N ALA A 157 1.32 -21.26 -12.16
CA ALA A 157 1.97 -21.18 -13.47
C ALA A 157 1.66 -22.42 -14.31
N ARG A 158 1.73 -23.62 -13.73
CA ARG A 158 1.37 -24.86 -14.42
C ARG A 158 -0.10 -24.90 -14.85
N VAL A 159 -1.03 -24.45 -14.00
CA VAL A 159 -2.45 -24.36 -14.37
C VAL A 159 -2.63 -23.43 -15.59
N ALA A 160 -1.87 -22.34 -15.65
CA ALA A 160 -1.88 -21.42 -16.78
C ALA A 160 -1.02 -21.85 -17.99
N GLY A 161 -0.30 -22.98 -17.92
CA GLY A 161 0.62 -23.41 -18.98
C GLY A 161 1.89 -22.55 -19.12
N LEU A 162 2.28 -21.82 -18.08
CA LEU A 162 3.46 -20.94 -18.06
C LEU A 162 4.70 -21.66 -17.48
N ASP A 163 5.89 -21.30 -17.97
CA ASP A 163 7.16 -21.68 -17.35
C ASP A 163 7.54 -20.66 -16.26
N PRO A 164 7.64 -21.04 -14.98
CA PRO A 164 8.02 -20.13 -13.89
C PRO A 164 9.40 -19.47 -14.05
N ARG A 165 10.29 -20.02 -14.87
CA ARG A 165 11.62 -19.45 -15.19
C ARG A 165 11.65 -18.76 -16.56
N GLY A 166 10.54 -18.80 -17.29
CA GLY A 166 10.39 -18.14 -18.57
C GLY A 166 10.23 -16.63 -18.44
N THR A 167 10.06 -16.00 -19.60
CA THR A 167 9.73 -14.58 -19.72
C THR A 167 8.35 -14.42 -20.37
N THR A 168 7.75 -13.26 -20.13
CA THR A 168 6.46 -12.85 -20.67
C THR A 168 6.52 -11.39 -21.10
N THR A 169 5.55 -10.94 -21.87
CA THR A 169 5.33 -9.52 -22.17
C THR A 169 4.00 -9.12 -21.58
N MET A 170 4.04 -8.18 -20.64
CA MET A 170 2.84 -7.60 -20.04
C MET A 170 2.52 -6.26 -20.69
N ILE A 171 1.24 -5.91 -20.77
CA ILE A 171 0.76 -4.61 -21.25
C ILE A 171 0.37 -3.78 -20.03
N SER A 172 0.91 -2.57 -19.92
CA SER A 172 0.51 -1.65 -18.87
C SER A 172 -0.90 -1.09 -19.13
N GLU A 173 -1.78 -1.14 -18.13
CA GLU A 173 -3.07 -0.44 -18.11
C GLU A 173 -2.90 1.08 -17.94
N GLY A 174 -1.68 1.56 -17.62
CA GLY A 174 -1.36 2.99 -17.52
C GLY A 174 -2.06 3.72 -16.36
N THR A 175 -1.47 3.66 -15.17
CA THR A 175 -2.00 4.33 -13.97
C THR A 175 -0.94 5.19 -13.27
N GLU A 176 -1.34 6.00 -12.28
CA GLU A 176 -0.38 6.74 -11.45
C GLU A 176 0.51 5.84 -10.56
N PHE A 177 0.15 4.56 -10.42
CA PHE A 177 0.86 3.58 -9.60
C PHE A 177 1.98 2.85 -10.34
N THR A 178 2.14 3.08 -11.65
CA THR A 178 3.18 2.47 -12.48
C THR A 178 4.00 3.54 -13.20
N PRO A 179 5.30 3.32 -13.46
CA PRO A 179 6.09 4.21 -14.33
C PRO A 179 5.81 4.00 -15.82
N TYR A 180 5.09 2.93 -16.20
CA TYR A 180 4.86 2.55 -17.59
C TYR A 180 3.59 3.20 -18.16
N GLY A 181 3.66 3.73 -19.38
CA GLY A 181 2.52 4.34 -20.05
C GLY A 181 1.43 3.33 -20.41
N GLU A 182 0.19 3.78 -20.59
CA GLU A 182 -0.91 2.93 -21.08
C GLU A 182 -0.55 2.28 -22.43
N GLY A 183 -0.76 0.96 -22.55
CA GLY A 183 -0.44 0.17 -23.73
C GLY A 183 1.05 -0.16 -23.89
N GLU A 184 1.92 0.27 -22.97
CA GLU A 184 3.34 -0.04 -23.03
C GLU A 184 3.60 -1.53 -22.81
N GLN A 185 4.41 -2.12 -23.69
CA GLN A 185 4.83 -3.52 -23.61
C GLN A 185 6.08 -3.66 -22.75
N VAL A 186 5.97 -4.39 -21.64
CA VAL A 186 7.06 -4.60 -20.69
C VAL A 186 7.47 -6.06 -20.70
N GLN A 187 8.72 -6.34 -21.05
CA GLN A 187 9.28 -7.70 -20.99
C GLN A 187 9.73 -8.02 -19.57
N LEU A 188 9.16 -9.08 -18.99
CA LEU A 188 9.35 -9.45 -17.60
C LEU A 188 9.62 -10.96 -17.48
N PRO A 189 10.24 -11.43 -16.39
CA PRO A 189 10.11 -12.83 -15.99
C PRO A 189 8.62 -13.18 -15.77
N VAL A 190 8.21 -14.42 -16.02
CA VAL A 190 6.83 -14.88 -15.74
C VAL A 190 6.45 -14.66 -14.28
N VAL A 191 7.40 -14.87 -13.37
CA VAL A 191 7.25 -14.59 -11.93
C VAL A 191 8.10 -13.38 -11.60
N PHE A 192 7.48 -12.25 -11.27
CA PHE A 192 8.14 -10.97 -11.00
C PHE A 192 7.60 -10.34 -9.70
N SER A 193 8.24 -9.29 -9.19
CA SER A 193 7.82 -8.60 -7.97
C SER A 193 7.09 -7.31 -8.32
N HIS A 194 6.25 -6.81 -7.41
CA HIS A 194 5.50 -5.56 -7.62
C HIS A 194 6.41 -4.39 -8.03
N ARG A 195 7.58 -4.22 -7.40
CA ARG A 195 8.58 -3.19 -7.74
C ARG A 195 9.10 -3.23 -9.19
N ASP A 196 8.94 -4.36 -9.89
CA ASP A 196 9.39 -4.47 -11.29
C ASP A 196 8.45 -3.70 -12.23
N VAL A 197 7.23 -3.39 -11.78
CA VAL A 197 6.19 -2.75 -12.58
C VAL A 197 5.47 -1.58 -11.90
N GLY A 198 5.68 -1.39 -10.60
CA GLY A 198 4.98 -0.38 -9.79
C GLY A 198 5.92 0.61 -9.12
N ASN A 199 5.39 1.79 -8.78
CA ASN A 199 6.05 2.84 -8.02
C ASN A 199 6.13 2.47 -6.51
N THR A 200 6.83 1.39 -6.19
CA THR A 200 6.83 0.78 -4.85
C THR A 200 8.13 0.04 -4.55
N THR A 201 8.41 -0.19 -3.27
CA THR A 201 9.47 -1.10 -2.80
C THR A 201 8.98 -2.54 -2.63
N CYS A 202 7.68 -2.82 -2.74
CA CYS A 202 7.13 -4.17 -2.57
C CYS A 202 7.79 -5.19 -3.53
N ALA A 203 8.20 -6.40 -3.13
CA ALA A 203 7.95 -7.11 -1.87
C ALA A 203 8.94 -6.83 -0.72
N GLY A 204 9.74 -5.76 -0.82
CA GLY A 204 10.82 -5.43 0.09
C GLY A 204 12.15 -6.12 -0.30
N ASP A 205 13.28 -5.50 0.08
CA ASP A 205 14.60 -5.92 -0.43
C ASP A 205 14.97 -7.36 -0.07
N ALA A 206 14.65 -7.79 1.16
CA ALA A 206 14.92 -9.15 1.63
C ALA A 206 14.15 -10.21 0.84
N ALA A 207 12.84 -10.01 0.61
CA ALA A 207 12.06 -10.93 -0.23
C ALA A 207 12.46 -10.85 -1.71
N TYR A 208 12.76 -9.66 -2.22
CA TYR A 208 13.12 -9.45 -3.62
C TYR A 208 14.43 -10.16 -3.99
N ALA A 209 15.41 -10.18 -3.09
CA ALA A 209 16.66 -10.93 -3.26
C ALA A 209 16.44 -12.45 -3.44
N LEU A 210 15.27 -12.97 -3.08
CA LEU A 210 14.91 -14.39 -3.15
C LEU A 210 14.10 -14.77 -4.40
N MET A 211 13.82 -13.84 -5.31
CA MET A 211 12.96 -14.10 -6.48
C MET A 211 13.46 -15.27 -7.36
N ASP A 212 14.77 -15.38 -7.59
CA ASP A 212 15.33 -16.51 -8.34
C ASP A 212 15.17 -17.86 -7.62
N ARG A 213 15.20 -17.82 -6.28
CA ARG A 213 14.93 -19.01 -5.46
C ARG A 213 13.47 -19.42 -5.54
N ILE A 214 12.54 -18.46 -5.51
CA ILE A 214 11.10 -18.71 -5.69
C ILE A 214 10.84 -19.33 -7.07
N ARG A 215 11.39 -18.76 -8.15
CA ARG A 215 11.31 -19.31 -9.52
C ARG A 215 11.86 -20.74 -9.60
N SER A 216 12.97 -21.01 -8.90
CA SER A 216 13.58 -22.34 -8.88
C SER A 216 12.70 -23.39 -8.19
N ILE A 217 12.11 -23.04 -7.04
CA ILE A 217 11.16 -23.90 -6.33
C ILE A 217 9.90 -24.12 -7.18
N ALA A 218 9.39 -23.06 -7.80
CA ALA A 218 8.22 -23.10 -8.67
C ALA A 218 8.41 -24.03 -9.89
N ALA A 219 9.62 -24.06 -10.46
CA ALA A 219 9.97 -24.97 -11.55
C ALA A 219 10.17 -26.45 -11.11
N GLY A 220 9.94 -26.78 -9.84
CA GLY A 220 10.11 -28.13 -9.32
C GLY A 220 11.56 -28.56 -9.14
N VAL A 221 12.52 -27.63 -9.23
CA VAL A 221 13.92 -27.88 -8.84
C VAL A 221 13.95 -27.86 -7.31
N GLY A 222 13.69 -29.03 -6.71
CA GLY A 222 13.66 -29.21 -5.26
C GLY A 222 14.94 -28.70 -4.59
N SER A 223 14.79 -28.19 -3.36
CA SER A 223 15.77 -27.56 -2.45
C SER A 223 17.18 -28.17 -2.44
N GLY A 224 17.92 -28.03 -3.53
CA GLY A 224 19.35 -28.24 -3.56
C GLY A 224 19.99 -27.03 -2.88
N ALA A 225 20.75 -27.26 -1.82
CA ALA A 225 21.72 -26.30 -1.34
C ALA A 225 22.66 -25.96 -2.51
N GLY A 226 22.37 -24.87 -3.22
CA GLY A 226 23.34 -24.19 -4.08
C GLY A 226 24.49 -23.67 -3.21
N PRO A 227 25.72 -23.59 -3.76
CA PRO A 227 26.95 -23.63 -2.98
C PRO A 227 26.98 -22.53 -1.92
N ARG A 228 27.13 -22.95 -0.65
CA ARG A 228 27.51 -22.08 0.46
C ARG A 228 28.75 -21.30 0.03
N GLN A 229 28.61 -19.99 -0.15
CA GLN A 229 29.74 -19.12 0.14
C GLN A 229 30.06 -19.30 1.63
N ALA A 230 31.31 -19.61 1.92
CA ALA A 230 31.78 -19.96 3.24
C ALA A 230 31.59 -18.79 4.21
N SER A 231 30.59 -18.89 5.08
CA SER A 231 30.53 -18.11 6.30
C SER A 231 31.50 -18.70 7.32
N VAL A 232 32.42 -17.87 7.80
CA VAL A 232 33.42 -18.15 8.85
C VAL A 232 32.72 -18.69 10.11
N PRO A 233 33.26 -19.72 10.82
CA PRO A 233 32.56 -20.31 11.96
C PRO A 233 32.66 -19.41 13.20
N VAL A 234 31.51 -19.04 13.76
CA VAL A 234 31.38 -18.51 15.13
C VAL A 234 31.11 -19.71 16.06
N PRO A 235 31.89 -19.92 17.14
CA PRO A 235 31.75 -21.09 17.98
C PRO A 235 30.52 -21.01 18.88
N ALA A 236 29.87 -22.16 19.07
CA ALA A 236 28.69 -22.35 19.90
C ALA A 236 28.97 -22.10 21.39
N GLN A 237 28.00 -21.50 22.08
CA GLN A 237 27.91 -21.49 23.53
C GLN A 237 26.62 -22.19 23.99
N PRO A 238 26.62 -22.84 25.18
CA PRO A 238 25.57 -23.73 25.63
C PRO A 238 24.44 -22.97 26.36
N ASP A 239 23.23 -23.53 26.33
CA ASP A 239 22.04 -23.05 27.06
C ASP A 239 22.29 -22.90 28.58
N PRO A 240 21.67 -21.88 29.21
CA PRO A 240 21.23 -22.04 30.59
C PRO A 240 19.81 -21.55 30.90
N ASP A 241 19.32 -22.11 31.99
CA ASP A 241 17.99 -22.12 32.58
C ASP A 241 17.26 -20.79 32.83
N VAL A 242 15.94 -20.97 32.95
CA VAL A 242 14.85 -20.06 33.30
C VAL A 242 15.03 -19.52 34.72
N ASP A 243 15.71 -18.38 34.89
CA ASP A 243 15.54 -17.47 36.05
C ASP A 243 16.24 -16.09 35.87
N ALA A 244 16.70 -15.74 34.67
CA ALA A 244 17.52 -14.54 34.40
C ALA A 244 16.76 -13.31 33.86
N ASP A 245 15.43 -13.25 33.97
CA ASP A 245 14.62 -12.33 33.14
C ASP A 245 14.16 -11.02 33.82
N VAL A 246 14.63 -10.70 35.03
CA VAL A 246 14.21 -9.44 35.71
C VAL A 246 15.36 -8.43 35.84
N SER A 247 16.60 -8.90 36.04
CA SER A 247 17.78 -8.02 36.09
C SER A 247 18.27 -7.62 34.69
N ALA A 248 18.11 -8.51 33.71
CA ALA A 248 18.39 -8.22 32.31
C ALA A 248 17.41 -7.16 31.74
N LEU A 249 16.13 -7.24 32.11
CA LEU A 249 15.12 -6.25 31.73
C LEU A 249 15.39 -4.87 32.35
N ALA A 250 15.86 -4.83 33.61
CA ALA A 250 16.23 -3.59 34.29
C ALA A 250 17.49 -2.94 33.67
N ALA A 251 18.47 -3.75 33.26
CA ALA A 251 19.68 -3.27 32.59
C ALA A 251 19.41 -2.78 31.14
N LEU A 252 18.48 -3.43 30.42
CA LEU A 252 18.00 -3.00 29.11
C LEU A 252 17.16 -1.72 29.19
N THR A 253 16.31 -1.60 30.21
CA THR A 253 15.55 -0.37 30.47
C THR A 253 16.46 0.80 30.83
N GLY A 254 17.52 0.55 31.63
CA GLY A 254 18.56 1.54 31.92
C GLY A 254 19.35 1.96 30.68
N LYS A 255 19.71 1.02 29.79
CA LYS A 255 20.37 1.31 28.50
C LYS A 255 19.47 2.05 27.51
N LEU A 256 18.16 1.75 27.49
CA LEU A 256 17.19 2.45 26.65
C LEU A 256 16.95 3.89 27.16
N LEU A 257 16.95 4.10 28.47
CA LEU A 257 16.86 5.43 29.08
C LEU A 257 18.14 6.26 28.86
N ASP A 258 19.34 5.63 28.89
CA ASP A 258 20.61 6.30 28.57
C ASP A 258 20.73 6.71 27.08
N LEU A 259 20.13 5.93 26.17
CA LEU A 259 20.08 6.24 24.73
C LEU A 259 19.12 7.39 24.38
N VAL A 260 18.13 7.65 25.24
CA VAL A 260 17.16 8.76 25.10
C VAL A 260 17.79 10.11 25.50
N ASP A 261 18.87 10.12 26.27
CA ASP A 261 19.50 11.36 26.74
C ASP A 261 20.50 12.02 25.76
N HIS A 262 20.89 11.33 24.70
CA HIS A 262 21.91 11.81 23.74
C HIS A 262 21.37 12.09 22.34
N ASN A 263 20.07 11.91 22.10
CA ASN A 263 19.48 12.03 20.78
C ASN A 263 18.41 13.13 20.70
N MET A 264 18.78 14.27 20.13
CA MET A 264 17.90 15.43 19.94
C MET A 264 16.63 15.10 19.14
N LEU A 265 16.68 14.12 18.23
CA LEU A 265 15.52 13.67 17.46
C LEU A 265 14.55 12.85 18.30
N ALA A 266 15.06 12.01 19.21
CA ALA A 266 14.25 11.25 20.15
C ALA A 266 13.53 12.16 21.15
N ARG A 267 14.22 13.18 21.69
CA ARG A 267 13.60 14.21 22.55
C ARG A 267 12.51 14.98 21.82
N ARG A 268 12.78 15.43 20.60
CA ARG A 268 11.80 16.17 19.80
C ARG A 268 10.58 15.32 19.42
N TRP A 269 10.77 14.04 19.14
CA TRP A 269 9.68 13.10 18.89
C TRP A 269 8.82 12.87 20.13
N VAL A 270 9.43 12.69 21.31
CA VAL A 270 8.71 12.58 22.59
C VAL A 270 7.93 13.86 22.90
N ASP A 271 8.53 15.04 22.70
CA ASP A 271 7.87 16.34 22.86
C ASP A 271 6.71 16.56 21.87
N ALA A 272 6.77 15.95 20.68
CA ALA A 272 5.73 15.98 19.65
C ALA A 272 4.59 14.94 19.88
N GLY A 273 4.57 14.28 21.03
CA GLY A 273 3.54 13.30 21.43
C GLY A 273 3.95 11.83 21.23
N GLY A 274 5.20 11.56 20.84
CA GLY A 274 5.76 10.21 20.73
C GLY A 274 4.95 9.31 19.78
N PRO A 275 4.73 8.02 20.15
CA PRO A 275 3.97 7.06 19.33
C PRO A 275 2.55 7.49 18.95
N GLN A 276 1.91 8.33 19.78
CA GLN A 276 0.55 8.85 19.56
C GLN A 276 0.55 10.24 18.92
N GLY A 277 1.74 10.82 18.69
CA GLY A 277 1.94 12.11 18.08
C GLY A 277 1.81 12.08 16.56
N ARG A 278 1.88 13.26 15.93
CA ARG A 278 1.69 13.46 14.49
C ARG A 278 2.60 12.61 13.60
N LEU A 279 3.80 12.30 14.10
CA LEU A 279 4.81 11.50 13.42
C LEU A 279 4.57 9.99 13.55
N GLY A 280 3.85 9.54 14.58
CA GLY A 280 3.66 8.13 14.89
C GLY A 280 4.95 7.46 15.39
N LEU A 281 5.02 6.13 15.30
CA LEU A 281 6.18 5.36 15.75
C LEU A 281 7.44 5.67 14.93
N ALA A 282 8.62 5.56 15.56
CA ALA A 282 9.89 5.61 14.85
C ALA A 282 10.00 4.41 13.89
N ALA A 283 10.28 4.70 12.63
CA ALA A 283 10.41 3.76 11.52
C ALA A 283 11.88 3.58 11.08
N SER A 284 12.81 4.37 11.63
CA SER A 284 14.25 4.18 11.48
C SER A 284 15.01 4.71 12.70
N GLU A 285 16.23 4.20 12.89
CA GLU A 285 17.22 4.92 13.68
C GLU A 285 17.64 6.21 12.95
N PRO A 286 18.22 7.20 13.66
CA PRO A 286 18.76 8.39 13.02
C PRO A 286 19.90 8.07 12.05
N VAL A 287 19.71 8.41 10.79
CA VAL A 287 20.66 8.21 9.70
C VAL A 287 21.31 9.55 9.35
N PRO A 288 22.64 9.61 9.14
CA PRO A 288 23.31 10.83 8.72
C PRO A 288 22.84 11.28 7.32
N THR A 289 22.63 12.58 7.12
CA THR A 289 22.33 13.15 5.80
C THR A 289 23.61 13.48 5.05
N ALA A 290 23.56 13.47 3.71
CA ALA A 290 24.68 13.87 2.86
C ALA A 290 25.16 15.32 3.09
N GLU A 291 24.32 16.16 3.69
CA GLU A 291 24.60 17.57 4.00
C GLU A 291 25.14 17.79 5.42
N GLY A 292 25.51 16.72 6.14
CA GLY A 292 26.17 16.79 7.45
C GLY A 292 25.25 16.90 8.66
N GLY A 293 23.96 16.61 8.48
CA GLY A 293 22.96 16.48 9.55
C GLY A 293 22.61 15.02 9.82
N GLN A 294 21.47 14.78 10.46
CA GLN A 294 20.91 13.43 10.62
C GLN A 294 19.39 13.48 10.52
N TYR A 295 18.73 12.41 10.14
CA TYR A 295 17.28 12.34 10.10
C TYR A 295 16.77 11.01 10.62
N ALA A 296 15.58 11.01 11.20
CA ALA A 296 14.87 9.82 11.61
C ALA A 296 13.54 9.76 10.87
N ARG A 297 13.20 8.57 10.39
CA ARG A 297 11.93 8.31 9.74
C ARG A 297 10.93 7.82 10.77
N PHE A 298 9.69 8.27 10.62
CA PHE A 298 8.56 7.86 11.44
C PHE A 298 7.43 7.40 10.52
N VAL A 299 6.47 6.65 11.06
CA VAL A 299 5.35 6.08 10.29
C VAL A 299 4.62 7.14 9.46
N ASN A 300 4.46 8.35 10.00
CA ASN A 300 3.69 9.42 9.37
C ASN A 300 4.54 10.64 8.96
N GLY A 301 5.87 10.53 8.96
CA GLY A 301 6.73 11.64 8.60
C GLY A 301 8.20 11.45 8.91
N TYR A 302 8.93 12.55 8.93
CA TYR A 302 10.38 12.59 9.11
C TYR A 302 10.73 13.71 10.09
N LEU A 303 11.75 13.48 10.90
CA LEU A 303 12.47 14.55 11.59
C LEU A 303 13.87 14.65 11.03
N PHE A 304 14.27 15.85 10.65
CA PHE A 304 15.59 16.18 10.14
C PHE A 304 16.29 17.10 11.12
N GLN A 305 17.48 16.73 11.58
CA GLN A 305 18.40 17.61 12.27
C GLN A 305 19.43 18.15 11.27
N ALA A 306 19.46 19.47 11.09
CA ALA A 306 20.46 20.17 10.31
C ALA A 306 21.81 20.25 11.06
N PRO A 307 22.93 20.52 10.35
CA PRO A 307 24.27 20.61 10.97
C PRO A 307 24.39 21.68 12.07
N ASP A 308 23.54 22.70 12.05
CA ASP A 308 23.47 23.76 13.05
C ASP A 308 22.66 23.35 14.30
N GLY A 309 22.11 22.14 14.31
CA GLY A 309 21.32 21.57 15.39
C GLY A 309 19.81 21.83 15.30
N GLN A 310 19.33 22.59 14.31
CA GLN A 310 17.89 22.82 14.10
C GLN A 310 17.18 21.55 13.67
N VAL A 311 15.94 21.34 14.15
CA VAL A 311 15.12 20.18 13.80
C VAL A 311 13.91 20.61 12.97
N TYR A 312 13.77 20.00 11.80
CA TYR A 312 12.66 20.19 10.86
C TYR A 312 11.77 18.94 10.81
N GLU A 313 10.47 19.16 10.91
CA GLU A 313 9.44 18.13 10.79
C GLU A 313 8.79 18.18 9.40
N VAL A 314 8.74 17.03 8.73
CA VAL A 314 8.04 16.86 7.45
C VAL A 314 7.07 15.69 7.60
N ALA A 315 5.78 15.98 7.78
CA ALA A 315 4.78 14.97 8.14
C ALA A 315 3.52 15.07 7.26
N GLY A 316 2.57 14.16 7.48
CA GLY A 316 1.29 14.18 6.78
C GLY A 316 1.42 14.08 5.25
N ARG A 317 0.55 14.76 4.50
CA ARG A 317 0.51 14.70 3.03
C ARG A 317 1.81 15.19 2.38
N ILE A 318 2.46 16.21 2.95
CA ILE A 318 3.75 16.69 2.45
C ILE A 318 4.86 15.66 2.71
N GLY A 319 4.89 15.05 3.89
CA GLY A 319 5.81 13.95 4.20
C GLY A 319 5.64 12.75 3.27
N GLN A 320 4.40 12.39 2.93
CA GLN A 320 4.10 11.33 1.95
C GLN A 320 4.64 11.67 0.56
N ARG A 321 4.38 12.90 0.07
CA ARG A 321 4.91 13.34 -1.24
C ARG A 321 6.42 13.46 -1.25
N PHE A 322 7.03 13.88 -0.14
CA PHE A 322 8.47 13.92 0.02
C PHE A 322 9.09 12.51 -0.05
N ALA A 323 8.47 11.52 0.61
CA ALA A 323 8.88 10.11 0.49
C ALA A 323 8.79 9.59 -0.96
N GLN A 324 7.69 9.90 -1.67
CA GLN A 324 7.51 9.53 -3.08
C GLN A 324 8.58 10.12 -4.01
N LEU A 325 9.11 11.31 -3.69
CA LEU A 325 10.14 11.97 -4.47
C LEU A 325 11.57 11.50 -4.13
N GLY A 326 11.69 10.39 -3.37
CA GLY A 326 12.94 9.75 -2.99
C GLY A 326 13.47 10.14 -1.60
N GLY A 327 12.68 10.88 -0.81
CA GLY A 327 13.07 11.27 0.55
C GLY A 327 14.35 12.11 0.60
N ASP A 328 15.26 11.78 1.53
CA ASP A 328 16.56 12.42 1.71
C ASP A 328 17.50 12.22 0.51
N ASN A 329 17.41 11.08 -0.17
CA ASN A 329 18.11 10.80 -1.42
C ASN A 329 17.37 11.33 -2.66
N GLY A 330 16.19 11.93 -2.41
CA GLY A 330 15.26 12.39 -3.42
C GLY A 330 15.64 13.71 -4.06
N VAL A 331 14.94 14.03 -5.14
CA VAL A 331 15.22 15.20 -5.99
C VAL A 331 15.12 16.54 -5.24
N LEU A 332 14.43 16.58 -4.11
CA LEU A 332 14.22 17.79 -3.29
C LEU A 332 15.36 18.09 -2.31
N GLY A 333 16.14 17.09 -1.88
CA GLY A 333 17.16 17.24 -0.84
C GLY A 333 16.58 17.44 0.56
N THR A 334 17.37 17.96 1.50
CA THR A 334 16.96 18.12 2.91
C THR A 334 15.97 19.29 3.09
N PRO A 335 15.06 19.25 4.10
CA PRO A 335 14.18 20.38 4.39
C PRO A 335 14.95 21.57 4.97
N ARG A 336 14.49 22.78 4.65
CA ARG A 336 15.00 24.07 5.15
C ARG A 336 13.98 24.82 6.03
N SER A 337 12.76 24.32 6.12
CA SER A 337 11.70 24.89 6.95
C SER A 337 10.80 23.80 7.51
N ASN A 338 10.12 24.11 8.63
CA ASN A 338 8.93 23.38 9.03
C ASN A 338 7.75 23.78 8.13
N GLU A 339 6.67 23.01 8.17
CA GLU A 339 5.40 23.40 7.54
C GLU A 339 4.96 24.79 8.01
N TYR A 340 4.71 25.71 7.06
CA TYR A 340 4.19 27.04 7.32
C TYR A 340 3.00 27.37 6.41
N PRO A 341 2.04 28.20 6.89
CA PRO A 341 0.82 28.50 6.14
C PRO A 341 1.09 29.39 4.92
N VAL A 342 0.41 29.11 3.82
CA VAL A 342 0.37 29.89 2.58
C VAL A 342 -1.07 30.03 2.10
N PRO A 343 -1.41 31.01 1.23
CA PRO A 343 -2.76 31.10 0.69
C PRO A 343 -3.19 29.79 0.02
N GLY A 344 -4.24 29.14 0.54
CA GLY A 344 -4.78 27.89 0.01
C GLY A 344 -4.18 26.60 0.60
N GLY A 345 -3.26 26.68 1.57
CA GLY A 345 -2.82 25.52 2.35
C GLY A 345 -1.48 25.71 3.06
N VAL A 346 -0.60 24.71 3.03
CA VAL A 346 0.69 24.74 3.76
C VAL A 346 1.85 24.38 2.86
N ARG A 347 3.05 24.89 3.18
CA ARG A 347 4.26 24.73 2.37
C ARG A 347 5.45 24.28 3.22
N VAL A 348 6.30 23.44 2.64
CA VAL A 348 7.65 23.10 3.14
C VAL A 348 8.67 23.39 2.05
N ASP A 349 9.77 24.02 2.42
CA ASP A 349 10.88 24.29 1.52
C ASP A 349 12.02 23.30 1.76
N PHE A 350 12.64 22.87 0.67
CA PHE A 350 13.76 21.94 0.64
C PHE A 350 14.95 22.57 -0.10
N GLY A 351 16.12 21.94 0.01
CA GLY A 351 17.35 22.43 -0.61
C GLY A 351 17.24 22.68 -2.11
N ARG A 352 16.43 21.87 -2.83
CA ARG A 352 16.30 21.86 -4.29
C ARG A 352 14.85 22.03 -4.79
N GLY A 353 13.95 22.51 -3.95
CA GLY A 353 12.54 22.74 -4.34
C GLY A 353 11.63 22.95 -3.14
N SER A 354 10.32 22.96 -3.38
CA SER A 354 9.31 23.13 -2.34
C SER A 354 8.12 22.23 -2.59
N LEU A 355 7.43 21.82 -1.52
CA LEU A 355 6.15 21.13 -1.60
C LEU A 355 5.06 22.03 -1.02
N VAL A 356 3.96 22.18 -1.75
CA VAL A 356 2.79 22.96 -1.33
C VAL A 356 1.59 22.03 -1.29
N PHE A 357 1.04 21.80 -0.11
CA PHE A 357 -0.24 21.13 0.07
C PHE A 357 -1.37 22.13 -0.06
N ASN A 358 -2.33 21.85 -0.94
CA ASN A 358 -3.57 22.60 -1.06
C ASN A 358 -4.66 21.90 -0.24
N GLU A 359 -5.21 22.59 0.76
CA GLU A 359 -6.20 22.02 1.67
C GLU A 359 -7.58 21.83 1.01
N ALA A 360 -7.92 22.65 0.02
CA ALA A 360 -9.20 22.58 -0.68
C ALA A 360 -9.25 21.41 -1.67
N THR A 361 -8.11 21.06 -2.30
CA THR A 361 -8.04 19.98 -3.29
C THR A 361 -7.39 18.70 -2.77
N GLY A 362 -6.71 18.76 -1.63
CA GLY A 362 -5.95 17.63 -1.08
C GLY A 362 -4.66 17.29 -1.85
N VAL A 363 -4.27 18.11 -2.83
CA VAL A 363 -3.13 17.86 -3.73
C VAL A 363 -1.85 18.48 -3.18
N VAL A 364 -0.72 17.77 -3.28
CA VAL A 364 0.62 18.31 -2.99
C VAL A 364 1.36 18.62 -4.28
N THR A 365 1.58 19.90 -4.55
CA THR A 365 2.30 20.40 -5.74
C THR A 365 3.79 20.54 -5.44
N THR A 366 4.64 20.05 -6.35
CA THR A 366 6.09 20.19 -6.29
C THR A 366 6.54 21.39 -7.12
N LEU A 367 7.31 22.30 -6.51
CA LEU A 367 7.86 23.48 -7.16
C LEU A 367 9.39 23.39 -7.21
N GLY A 368 10.00 23.72 -8.35
CA GLY A 368 11.45 23.99 -8.43
C GLY A 368 12.38 22.83 -8.84
N LEU A 369 11.89 21.73 -9.43
CA LEU A 369 12.77 20.70 -9.99
C LEU A 369 13.46 21.19 -11.29
N PRO A 370 14.74 20.85 -11.54
CA PRO A 370 15.30 20.91 -12.89
C PRO A 370 14.60 19.87 -13.77
N GLN A 371 14.02 20.28 -14.89
CA GLN A 371 13.44 19.34 -15.85
C GLN A 371 14.54 18.47 -16.49
N PRO A 372 14.36 17.14 -16.62
CA PRO A 372 15.31 16.32 -17.37
C PRO A 372 15.10 16.51 -18.88
N GLY A 373 16.11 17.07 -19.58
CA GLY A 373 16.37 16.84 -21.01
C GLY A 373 15.54 17.59 -22.05
N SER A 374 15.78 18.89 -22.24
CA SER A 374 15.44 19.60 -23.49
C SER A 374 16.66 19.70 -24.42
N ASP A 375 17.13 18.57 -24.95
CA ASP A 375 18.05 18.55 -26.09
C ASP A 375 17.26 18.25 -27.37
N HIS A 376 16.38 19.19 -27.74
CA HIS A 376 15.93 19.33 -29.11
C HIS A 376 16.80 20.39 -29.81
N PRO A 377 17.44 20.10 -30.96
CA PRO A 377 18.14 21.11 -31.73
C PRO A 377 17.18 22.23 -32.11
N ARG A 378 17.46 23.44 -31.61
CA ARG A 378 16.71 24.66 -31.89
C ARG A 378 16.80 25.00 -33.39
N PRO A 379 15.69 25.06 -34.16
CA PRO A 379 15.72 25.68 -35.47
C PRO A 379 15.99 27.20 -35.32
N PRO A 380 16.73 27.83 -36.25
CA PRO A 380 17.16 29.21 -36.11
C PRO A 380 15.96 30.16 -36.03
N ALA A 381 16.10 31.15 -35.16
CA ALA A 381 15.07 32.15 -34.86
C ALA A 381 14.66 32.94 -36.12
N THR A 382 13.38 32.87 -36.47
CA THR A 382 12.73 33.85 -37.36
C THR A 382 12.36 35.07 -36.53
N PRO A 383 12.58 36.31 -37.02
CA PRO A 383 12.38 37.51 -36.23
C PRO A 383 10.88 37.80 -36.01
N THR A 384 10.57 38.25 -34.81
CA THR A 384 9.24 38.63 -34.31
C THR A 384 8.57 39.70 -35.19
N PRO A 385 7.30 39.52 -35.61
CA PRO A 385 6.45 40.64 -35.96
C PRO A 385 5.81 41.24 -34.71
N ALA A 386 5.73 42.56 -34.69
CA ALA A 386 5.16 43.38 -33.63
C ALA A 386 3.69 43.05 -33.30
N THR A 387 3.34 43.39 -32.06
CA THR A 387 2.00 43.46 -31.44
C THR A 387 0.85 43.80 -32.39
N ALA A 388 -0.19 42.98 -32.37
CA ALA A 388 -1.54 43.32 -32.81
C ALA A 388 -2.56 42.67 -31.86
N ASP A 389 -3.64 43.40 -31.61
CA ASP A 389 -4.57 43.32 -30.47
C ASP A 389 -5.22 41.96 -30.17
N THR A 390 -5.36 41.71 -28.87
CA THR A 390 -6.23 40.70 -28.25
C THR A 390 -7.71 40.98 -28.58
N PRO A 391 -8.49 40.03 -29.14
CA PRO A 391 -9.94 40.13 -29.16
C PRO A 391 -10.52 39.87 -27.76
N PRO A 392 -11.62 40.54 -27.33
CA PRO A 392 -12.14 40.39 -25.98
C PRO A 392 -12.78 39.01 -25.76
N ALA A 393 -12.74 38.57 -24.50
CA ALA A 393 -13.33 37.32 -24.03
C ALA A 393 -14.85 37.22 -24.32
N PRO A 394 -15.39 36.01 -24.56
CA PRO A 394 -16.83 35.82 -24.71
C PRO A 394 -17.56 36.05 -23.37
N ALA A 395 -18.74 36.66 -23.46
CA ALA A 395 -19.59 37.05 -22.33
C ALA A 395 -20.10 35.84 -21.52
N PRO A 396 -20.39 36.03 -20.21
CA PRO A 396 -20.94 34.97 -19.36
C PRO A 396 -22.39 34.64 -19.75
N LEU A 397 -22.73 33.36 -19.68
CA LEU A 397 -24.09 32.84 -19.87
C LEU A 397 -25.03 33.33 -18.74
N PRO A 398 -26.33 33.60 -19.04
CA PRO A 398 -27.28 34.10 -18.06
C PRO A 398 -27.68 33.04 -17.03
N ALA A 399 -27.88 33.49 -15.78
CA ALA A 399 -28.33 32.71 -14.64
C ALA A 399 -29.76 32.16 -14.81
N GLU A 400 -29.98 30.95 -14.30
CA GLU A 400 -31.26 30.25 -14.19
C GLU A 400 -32.28 31.06 -13.36
N PRO A 401 -33.57 31.16 -13.75
CA PRO A 401 -34.54 31.94 -13.00
C PRO A 401 -34.99 31.23 -11.71
N ALA A 402 -35.11 32.03 -10.64
CA ALA A 402 -35.59 31.63 -9.32
C ALA A 402 -37.06 31.13 -9.34
N GLN A 403 -37.33 30.14 -8.48
CA GLN A 403 -38.63 29.53 -8.26
C GLN A 403 -39.69 30.53 -7.75
N VAL A 404 -40.90 30.45 -8.31
CA VAL A 404 -42.09 31.22 -7.94
C VAL A 404 -42.74 30.61 -6.69
N PRO A 405 -43.14 31.40 -5.66
CA PRO A 405 -43.89 30.87 -4.53
C PRO A 405 -45.38 30.67 -4.88
N ALA A 406 -45.98 29.62 -4.31
CA ALA A 406 -47.36 29.19 -4.52
C ALA A 406 -48.42 30.26 -4.18
N PRO A 407 -49.58 30.30 -4.88
CA PRO A 407 -50.64 31.25 -4.58
C PRO A 407 -51.53 30.78 -3.42
N ALA A 408 -51.98 31.74 -2.62
CA ALA A 408 -52.99 31.57 -1.58
C ALA A 408 -54.38 31.28 -2.19
N LEU A 409 -55.11 30.35 -1.57
CA LEU A 409 -56.51 30.04 -1.85
C LEU A 409 -57.39 31.24 -1.47
N ALA A 410 -58.22 31.70 -2.40
CA ALA A 410 -59.31 32.65 -2.18
C ALA A 410 -60.65 32.00 -2.56
N ASP A 411 -61.67 32.39 -1.80
CA ASP A 411 -63.00 31.79 -1.65
C ASP A 411 -63.77 31.44 -2.94
N THR A 412 -64.38 30.26 -2.91
CA THR A 412 -65.52 29.87 -3.76
C THR A 412 -66.82 30.52 -3.25
N PRO A 413 -67.67 31.10 -4.12
CA PRO A 413 -68.99 31.56 -3.71
C PRO A 413 -69.96 30.38 -3.58
N GLU A 414 -70.73 30.46 -2.51
CA GLU A 414 -71.81 29.58 -2.08
C GLU A 414 -72.89 29.43 -3.16
N VAL A 415 -73.11 28.20 -3.65
CA VAL A 415 -74.30 27.82 -4.43
C VAL A 415 -75.22 27.08 -3.48
N GLY A 416 -76.33 27.74 -3.12
CA GLY A 416 -77.31 27.24 -2.16
C GLY A 416 -78.02 25.96 -2.62
N PRO A 417 -78.43 25.09 -1.68
CA PRO A 417 -79.26 23.94 -2.00
C PRO A 417 -80.71 24.37 -2.19
N GLY A 418 -81.27 24.07 -3.36
CA GLY A 418 -82.70 24.09 -3.61
C GLY A 418 -83.42 23.01 -2.80
N GLU A 419 -84.55 23.42 -2.22
CA GLU A 419 -85.57 22.62 -1.53
C GLU A 419 -86.02 21.36 -2.27
N VAL A 420 -86.20 20.27 -1.53
CA VAL A 420 -87.17 19.18 -1.78
C VAL A 420 -87.76 18.74 -0.42
N PRO A 421 -89.06 18.41 -0.29
CA PRO A 421 -89.87 18.74 0.90
C PRO A 421 -90.10 17.63 1.94
N ALA A 422 -90.64 18.10 3.06
CA ALA A 422 -91.22 17.50 4.27
C ALA A 422 -91.75 16.04 4.27
N ALA A 423 -91.56 15.38 5.42
CA ALA A 423 -92.58 14.57 6.11
C ALA A 423 -92.22 14.43 7.61
N GLY A 424 -93.12 14.90 8.50
CA GLY A 424 -93.12 14.58 9.95
C GLY A 424 -93.80 13.22 10.21
N PRO A 425 -94.39 12.95 11.40
CA PRO A 425 -94.55 13.75 12.62
C PRO A 425 -93.56 13.45 13.76
#